data_AF-A0A8J2N073-F1
#
_entry.id   AF-A0A8J2N073-F1
#
_cell.length_a   1.000
_cell.length_b   1.000
_cell.length_c   1.000
_cell.angle_alpha   90.00
_cell.angle_beta   90.00
_cell.angle_gamma   90.00
#
_symmetry.space_group_name_H-M   'P 1'
#
loop_
_entity.id
_entity.type
_entity.pdbx_description
1 polymer ?
#
loop_
_entity_poly.entity_id
_entity_poly.type
_entity_poly.pdbx_seq_one_letter_code
_entity_poly.pdbx_strand_id
1 'polypeptide(L)'
;MAPVLDSVQDSTLSPTFADFFTKQTQETLFNTLMTNLYGYKAVEIKGHVDTVLAEFAAEKEKGSQLFRDRQIQEARVSWQEAVYELEKLHQSSSWPNLVRRGGDQFVSQIAPLYFLMQLNIAHIQIANMQNMDFGADIMAEGALKSAVRSMKRGFWKIDYRHNPSVQHLAKLRYRYAMFMRLEASPQNADRALRYIDGALRLQPGDAALVRERENILAWKGQL
;
A
#
# COMPACT_ATOMS: atom_id res chain seq x y z
N MET A 1 21.12 26.19 -6.76
CA MET A 1 21.53 24.86 -7.27
C MET A 1 20.81 23.82 -6.44
N ALA A 2 19.95 23.01 -7.05
CA ALA A 2 19.34 21.85 -6.38
C ALA A 2 20.40 20.74 -6.26
N PRO A 3 20.36 19.90 -5.20
CA PRO A 3 21.30 18.79 -5.08
C PRO A 3 21.03 17.76 -6.18
N VAL A 4 22.09 17.40 -6.91
CA VAL A 4 22.08 16.33 -7.91
C VAL A 4 22.19 14.99 -7.16
N LEU A 5 21.22 14.11 -7.37
CA LEU A 5 21.07 12.80 -6.68
C LEU A 5 21.90 11.68 -7.35
N ASP A 6 23.09 11.97 -7.87
CA ASP A 6 23.87 11.00 -8.65
C ASP A 6 24.92 10.23 -7.85
N SER A 7 24.87 10.23 -6.52
CA SER A 7 25.79 9.43 -5.72
C SER A 7 25.16 8.88 -4.44
N VAL A 8 24.34 7.84 -4.59
CA VAL A 8 24.15 6.85 -3.52
C VAL A 8 24.44 5.48 -4.12
N GLN A 9 25.72 5.13 -4.13
CA GLN A 9 26.18 3.75 -4.31
C GLN A 9 26.03 3.00 -2.98
N ASP A 10 25.44 1.80 -3.08
CA ASP A 10 25.56 0.64 -2.20
C ASP A 10 25.61 0.85 -0.69
N SER A 11 24.44 0.70 -0.06
CA SER A 11 24.31 -0.11 1.16
C SER A 11 22.88 -0.64 1.31
N THR A 12 22.76 -1.95 1.21
CA THR A 12 21.74 -2.96 1.58
C THR A 12 20.44 -2.65 2.36
N LEU A 13 20.01 -1.42 2.57
CA LEU A 13 18.69 -1.09 3.13
C LEU A 13 18.13 0.11 2.37
N SER A 14 17.09 -0.10 1.56
CA SER A 14 16.35 1.02 0.99
C SER A 14 15.83 1.89 2.14
N PRO A 15 16.19 3.19 2.21
CA PRO A 15 15.78 4.04 3.32
C PRO A 15 14.25 4.07 3.37
N THR A 16 13.73 3.71 4.54
CA THR A 16 12.31 3.76 4.84
C THR A 16 11.85 5.22 4.90
N PHE A 17 10.55 5.46 4.81
CA PHE A 17 9.99 6.80 5.03
C PHE A 17 10.36 7.34 6.43
N ALA A 18 10.53 6.46 7.43
CA ALA A 18 11.02 6.85 8.76
C ALA A 18 12.48 7.31 8.73
N ASP A 19 13.33 6.71 7.88
CA ASP A 19 14.71 7.15 7.68
C ASP A 19 14.78 8.51 6.96
N PHE A 20 13.75 8.87 6.20
CA PHE A 20 13.61 10.21 5.64
C PHE A 20 13.22 11.26 6.69
N PHE A 21 12.56 10.86 7.79
CA PHE A 21 12.15 11.74 8.88
C PHE A 21 13.04 11.57 10.12
N THR A 22 14.34 11.29 9.94
CA THR A 22 15.28 11.36 11.07
C THR A 22 15.22 12.73 11.73
N LYS A 23 15.57 12.81 13.02
CA LYS A 23 15.69 14.09 13.73
C LYS A 23 16.56 15.08 12.95
N GLN A 24 17.64 14.60 12.32
CA GLN A 24 18.53 15.41 11.51
C GLN A 24 17.87 15.87 10.19
N THR A 25 17.10 15.03 9.51
CA THR A 25 16.38 15.43 8.30
C THR A 25 15.23 16.38 8.62
N GLN A 26 14.52 16.16 9.74
CA GLN A 26 13.51 17.10 10.25
C GLN A 26 14.16 18.44 10.59
N GLU A 27 15.25 18.45 11.35
CA GLU A 27 16.00 19.68 11.66
C GLU A 27 16.54 20.34 10.40
N THR A 28 16.98 19.58 9.38
CA THR A 28 17.47 20.14 8.12
C THR A 28 16.33 20.73 7.28
N LEU A 29 15.20 20.02 7.15
CA LEU A 29 14.01 20.51 6.46
C LEU A 29 13.42 21.72 7.17
N PHE A 30 13.33 21.66 8.50
CA PHE A 30 12.82 22.73 9.34
C PHE A 30 13.78 23.93 9.34
N ASN A 31 15.09 23.72 9.42
CA ASN A 31 16.08 24.80 9.27
C ASN A 31 16.05 25.41 7.88
N THR A 32 15.89 24.62 6.83
CA THR A 32 15.74 25.13 5.46
C THR A 32 14.46 25.96 5.35
N LEU A 33 13.36 25.49 5.91
CA LEU A 33 12.10 26.23 5.98
C LEU A 33 12.30 27.54 6.78
N MET A 34 12.89 27.46 7.97
CA MET A 34 13.13 28.58 8.88
C MET A 34 14.11 29.61 8.29
N THR A 35 15.12 29.17 7.54
CA THR A 35 16.09 30.07 6.87
C THR A 35 15.43 30.81 5.71
N ASN A 36 14.59 30.13 4.92
CA ASN A 36 13.87 30.73 3.80
C ASN A 36 12.63 31.53 4.23
N LEU A 37 12.12 31.28 5.44
CA LEU A 37 11.00 32.00 6.04
C LEU A 37 11.45 32.99 7.12
N TYR A 38 12.77 33.17 7.31
CA TYR A 38 13.31 34.12 8.26
C TYR A 38 12.94 35.55 7.85
N GLY A 39 12.34 36.31 8.77
CA GLY A 39 11.86 37.68 8.52
C GLY A 39 10.39 37.77 8.07
N TYR A 40 9.74 36.66 7.74
CA TYR A 40 8.29 36.63 7.55
C TYR A 40 7.60 36.56 8.91
N LYS A 41 6.86 37.61 9.28
CA LYS A 41 6.13 37.69 10.58
C LYS A 41 4.90 36.77 10.64
N ALA A 42 4.42 36.30 9.49
CA ALA A 42 3.34 35.33 9.35
C ALA A 42 3.54 34.54 8.05
N VAL A 43 3.58 33.21 8.15
CA VAL A 43 3.65 32.30 7.00
C VAL A 43 2.31 31.59 6.92
N GLU A 44 1.58 31.82 5.84
CA GLU A 44 0.32 31.15 5.56
C GLU A 44 0.56 30.11 4.48
N ILE A 45 0.33 28.84 4.81
CA ILE A 45 0.30 27.78 3.79
C ILE A 45 -1.03 27.91 3.06
N LYS A 46 -1.01 28.60 1.92
CA LYS A 46 -2.17 28.69 1.04
C LYS A 46 -2.30 27.41 0.24
N GLY A 47 -3.15 26.52 0.72
CA GLY A 47 -3.55 25.30 0.03
C GLY A 47 -4.82 24.76 0.66
N HIS A 48 -5.82 24.45 -0.16
CA HIS A 48 -6.99 23.74 0.32
C HIS A 48 -6.57 22.32 0.72
N VAL A 49 -6.58 22.03 2.02
CA VAL A 49 -6.45 20.65 2.50
C VAL A 49 -7.81 19.98 2.27
N ASP A 50 -7.83 19.00 1.37
CA ASP A 50 -9.00 18.15 1.22
C ASP A 50 -9.10 17.28 2.48
N THR A 51 -10.12 17.57 3.30
CA THR A 51 -10.28 16.94 4.62
C THR A 51 -10.48 15.43 4.50
N VAL A 52 -11.12 14.97 3.42
CA VAL A 52 -11.32 13.54 3.14
C VAL A 52 -9.97 12.87 2.88
N LEU A 53 -9.10 13.48 2.08
CA LEU A 53 -7.75 12.96 1.85
C LEU A 53 -6.93 12.92 3.15
N ALA A 54 -7.00 13.99 3.95
CA ALA A 54 -6.28 14.07 5.21
C ALA A 54 -6.72 12.99 6.21
N GLU A 55 -8.03 12.76 6.33
CA GLU A 55 -8.63 11.72 7.18
C GLU A 55 -8.14 10.32 6.78
N PHE A 56 -8.25 9.94 5.50
CA PHE A 56 -7.81 8.61 5.06
C PHE A 56 -6.29 8.44 5.10
N ALA A 57 -5.52 9.51 4.87
CA ALA A 57 -4.07 9.46 5.05
C ALA A 57 -3.68 9.22 6.52
N ALA A 58 -4.36 9.91 7.46
CA ALA A 58 -4.15 9.75 8.89
C ALA A 58 -4.52 8.32 9.36
N GLU A 59 -5.66 7.78 8.93
CA GLU A 59 -6.04 6.41 9.30
C GLU A 59 -5.11 5.35 8.70
N LYS A 60 -4.66 5.53 7.44
CA LYS A 60 -3.64 4.64 6.84
C LYS A 60 -2.37 4.62 7.69
N GLU A 61 -1.92 5.78 8.16
CA GLU A 61 -0.70 5.90 8.95
C GLU A 61 -0.88 5.41 10.39
N LYS A 62 -2.03 5.67 11.01
CA LYS A 62 -2.41 5.11 12.31
C LYS A 62 -2.34 3.58 12.29
N GLY A 63 -2.98 2.93 11.32
CA GLY A 63 -2.87 1.47 11.18
C GLY A 63 -1.43 1.01 10.92
N SER A 64 -0.62 1.80 10.21
CA SER A 64 0.80 1.49 9.99
C SER A 64 1.64 1.61 11.25
N GLN A 65 1.34 2.58 12.11
CA GLN A 65 1.98 2.74 13.41
C GLN A 65 1.62 1.58 14.34
N LEU A 66 0.33 1.26 14.47
CA LEU A 66 -0.16 0.11 15.25
C LEU A 66 0.54 -1.19 14.82
N PHE A 67 0.71 -1.39 13.51
CA PHE A 67 1.41 -2.56 12.98
C PHE A 67 2.89 -2.60 13.40
N ARG A 68 3.59 -1.46 13.33
CA ARG A 68 4.99 -1.34 13.80
C ARG A 68 5.12 -1.62 15.29
N ASP A 69 4.14 -1.19 16.07
CA ASP A 69 4.05 -1.40 17.52
C ASP A 69 3.58 -2.82 17.89
N ARG A 70 3.47 -3.72 16.90
CA ARG A 70 3.01 -5.12 17.04
C ARG A 70 1.58 -5.26 17.54
N GLN A 71 0.78 -4.20 17.45
CA GLN A 71 -0.66 -4.20 17.70
C GLN A 71 -1.39 -4.61 16.41
N ILE A 72 -1.20 -5.88 16.02
CA ILE A 72 -1.58 -6.38 14.70
C ILE A 72 -3.10 -6.37 14.51
N GLN A 73 -3.86 -6.71 15.56
CA GLN A 73 -5.32 -6.76 15.46
C GLN A 73 -5.91 -5.35 15.37
N GLU A 74 -5.37 -4.41 16.14
CA GLU A 74 -5.76 -3.00 16.13
C GLU A 74 -5.41 -2.35 14.78
N ALA A 75 -4.23 -2.64 14.23
CA ALA A 75 -3.83 -2.20 12.89
C ALA A 75 -4.82 -2.68 11.82
N ARG A 76 -5.19 -3.97 11.89
CA ARG A 76 -6.16 -4.58 10.98
C ARG A 76 -7.52 -3.89 11.06
N VAL A 77 -8.05 -3.72 12.27
CA VAL A 77 -9.35 -3.06 12.49
C VAL A 77 -9.32 -1.63 11.96
N SER A 78 -8.28 -0.85 12.28
CA SER A 78 -8.13 0.53 11.79
C SER A 78 -8.14 0.61 10.26
N TRP A 79 -7.42 -0.27 9.56
CA TRP A 79 -7.46 -0.30 8.10
C TRP A 79 -8.81 -0.77 7.54
N GLN A 80 -9.46 -1.74 8.18
CA GLN A 80 -10.77 -2.25 7.74
C GLN A 80 -11.85 -1.17 7.87
N GLU A 81 -11.89 -0.45 8.97
CA GLU A 81 -12.83 0.66 9.18
C GLU A 81 -12.60 1.79 8.16
N ALA A 82 -11.35 2.19 7.94
CA ALA A 82 -11.01 3.22 6.97
C ALA A 82 -11.38 2.81 5.53
N VAL A 83 -11.12 1.56 5.15
CA VAL A 83 -11.53 1.01 3.85
C VAL A 83 -13.05 0.99 3.73
N TYR A 84 -13.77 0.56 4.75
CA TYR A 84 -15.23 0.50 4.75
C TYR A 84 -15.86 1.89 4.54
N GLU A 85 -15.41 2.90 5.29
CA GLU A 85 -15.92 4.27 5.13
C GLU A 85 -15.54 4.86 3.76
N LEU A 86 -14.37 4.54 3.22
CA LEU A 86 -13.99 4.96 1.87
C LEU A 86 -14.85 4.29 0.78
N GLU A 87 -15.18 3.01 0.91
CA GLU A 87 -16.08 2.33 -0.03
C GLU A 87 -17.49 2.89 0.01
N LYS A 88 -18.00 3.16 1.22
CA LYS A 88 -19.29 3.81 1.42
C LYS A 88 -19.32 5.22 0.83
N LEU A 89 -18.25 5.99 1.03
CA LEU A 89 -18.10 7.30 0.41
C LEU A 89 -18.08 7.21 -1.12
N HIS A 90 -17.30 6.26 -1.66
CA HIS A 90 -17.17 6.02 -3.10
C HIS A 90 -18.51 5.63 -3.75
N GLN A 91 -19.34 4.86 -3.05
CA GLN A 91 -20.67 4.45 -3.51
C GLN A 91 -21.75 5.53 -3.29
N SER A 92 -21.44 6.59 -2.54
CA SER A 92 -22.40 7.65 -2.22
C SER A 92 -22.63 8.63 -3.38
N SER A 93 -23.76 9.33 -3.32
CA SER A 93 -24.06 10.46 -4.22
C SER A 93 -23.10 11.65 -4.06
N SER A 94 -22.28 11.68 -3.00
CA SER A 94 -21.29 12.73 -2.76
C SER A 94 -20.00 12.52 -3.56
N TRP A 95 -19.69 11.28 -3.96
CA TRP A 95 -18.44 10.97 -4.66
C TRP A 95 -18.23 11.79 -5.95
N PRO A 96 -19.21 11.92 -6.87
CA PRO A 96 -19.02 12.74 -8.07
C PRO A 96 -18.71 14.21 -7.76
N ASN A 97 -19.24 14.74 -6.65
CA ASN A 97 -18.98 16.12 -6.24
C ASN A 97 -17.56 16.28 -5.68
N LEU A 98 -17.07 15.31 -4.90
CA LEU A 98 -15.68 15.29 -4.42
C LEU A 98 -14.70 15.21 -5.58
N VAL A 99 -14.92 14.28 -6.52
CA VAL A 99 -14.08 14.14 -7.72
C VAL A 99 -14.11 15.39 -8.59
N ARG A 100 -15.28 16.06 -8.72
CA ARG A 100 -15.38 17.32 -9.49
C ARG A 100 -14.62 18.46 -8.83
N ARG A 101 -14.66 18.57 -7.51
CA ARG A 101 -13.99 19.63 -6.75
C ARG A 101 -12.48 19.41 -6.67
N GLY A 102 -12.05 18.18 -6.37
CA GLY A 102 -10.64 17.83 -6.18
C GLY A 102 -9.91 17.40 -7.47
N GLY A 103 -10.66 17.12 -8.54
CA GLY A 103 -10.11 16.77 -9.85
C GLY A 103 -9.27 15.49 -9.86
N ASP A 104 -8.31 15.43 -10.79
CA ASP A 104 -7.38 14.30 -10.89
C ASP A 104 -6.44 14.20 -9.70
N GLN A 105 -6.10 15.34 -9.07
CA GLN A 105 -5.24 15.36 -7.90
C GLN A 105 -5.85 14.56 -6.75
N PHE A 106 -7.12 14.79 -6.43
CA PHE A 106 -7.84 14.03 -5.40
C PHE A 106 -7.81 12.52 -5.68
N VAL A 107 -8.18 12.13 -6.89
CA VAL A 107 -8.24 10.71 -7.29
C VAL A 107 -6.84 10.06 -7.27
N SER A 108 -5.81 10.80 -7.68
CA SER A 108 -4.41 10.34 -7.68
C SER A 108 -3.86 10.08 -6.27
N GLN A 109 -4.42 10.73 -5.25
CA GLN A 109 -4.00 10.59 -3.86
C GLN A 109 -4.83 9.55 -3.09
N ILE A 110 -6.14 9.50 -3.31
CA ILE A 110 -7.02 8.56 -2.61
C ILE A 110 -6.84 7.11 -3.10
N ALA A 111 -6.59 6.91 -4.40
CA ALA A 111 -6.46 5.58 -4.97
C ALA A 111 -5.28 4.76 -4.40
N PRO A 112 -4.06 5.33 -4.27
CA PRO A 112 -2.96 4.66 -3.57
C PRO A 112 -3.26 4.32 -2.11
N LEU A 113 -3.96 5.20 -1.38
CA LEU A 113 -4.31 4.95 0.03
C LEU A 113 -5.19 3.72 0.17
N TYR A 114 -6.28 3.66 -0.59
CA TYR A 114 -7.16 2.49 -0.62
C TYR A 114 -6.41 1.22 -1.02
N PHE A 115 -5.64 1.29 -2.11
CA PHE A 115 -4.88 0.15 -2.61
C PHE A 115 -3.94 -0.41 -1.55
N LEU A 116 -3.21 0.46 -0.83
CA LEU A 116 -2.26 0.08 0.21
C LEU A 116 -2.94 -0.49 1.46
N MET A 117 -4.07 0.10 1.89
CA MET A 117 -4.82 -0.45 3.02
C MET A 117 -5.36 -1.85 2.70
N GLN A 118 -5.93 -2.06 1.52
CA GLN A 118 -6.35 -3.40 1.08
C GLN A 118 -5.19 -4.40 1.06
N LEU A 119 -4.05 -3.95 0.55
CA LEU A 119 -2.82 -4.71 0.54
C LEU A 119 -2.37 -5.11 1.97
N ASN A 120 -2.43 -4.19 2.93
CA ASN A 120 -2.06 -4.44 4.31
C ASN A 120 -3.04 -5.38 5.02
N ILE A 121 -4.35 -5.22 4.77
CA ILE A 121 -5.37 -6.15 5.26
C ILE A 121 -5.09 -7.57 4.73
N ALA A 122 -4.85 -7.71 3.42
CA ALA A 122 -4.53 -9.01 2.83
C ALA A 122 -3.28 -9.64 3.47
N HIS A 123 -2.25 -8.86 3.78
CA HIS A 123 -1.06 -9.37 4.44
C HIS A 123 -1.33 -10.01 5.80
N ILE A 124 -2.08 -9.31 6.66
CA ILE A 124 -2.43 -9.82 7.99
C ILE A 124 -3.29 -11.08 7.85
N GLN A 125 -4.28 -11.06 6.95
CA GLN A 125 -5.19 -12.19 6.79
C GLN A 125 -4.48 -13.43 6.23
N ILE A 126 -3.54 -13.27 5.31
CA ILE A 126 -2.67 -14.36 4.84
C ILE A 126 -1.84 -14.94 5.98
N ALA A 127 -1.32 -14.11 6.89
CA ALA A 127 -0.63 -14.62 8.08
C ALA A 127 -1.59 -15.37 9.02
N ASN A 128 -2.83 -14.90 9.18
CA ASN A 128 -3.86 -15.58 9.96
C ASN A 128 -4.28 -16.92 9.36
N MET A 129 -4.29 -17.07 8.04
CA MET A 129 -4.52 -18.36 7.37
C MET A 129 -3.49 -19.41 7.79
N GLN A 130 -2.22 -19.01 7.99
CA GLN A 130 -1.17 -19.93 8.46
C GLN A 130 -1.44 -20.44 9.88
N ASN A 131 -2.16 -19.65 10.68
CA ASN A 131 -2.58 -20.00 12.04
C ASN A 131 -3.97 -20.68 12.08
N MET A 132 -4.54 -21.03 10.92
CA MET A 132 -5.86 -21.65 10.78
C MET A 132 -7.01 -20.81 11.38
N ASP A 133 -6.90 -19.49 11.35
CA ASP A 133 -7.96 -18.59 11.80
C ASP A 133 -9.17 -18.63 10.86
N PHE A 134 -10.37 -18.65 11.44
CA PHE A 134 -11.61 -18.85 10.69
C PHE A 134 -11.94 -17.63 9.83
N GLY A 135 -12.19 -17.86 8.54
CA GLY A 135 -12.57 -16.81 7.58
C GLY A 135 -11.44 -15.89 7.13
N ALA A 136 -10.20 -16.16 7.55
CA ALA A 136 -9.02 -15.40 7.11
C ALA A 136 -8.79 -15.50 5.60
N ASP A 137 -9.11 -16.65 5.01
CA ASP A 137 -9.08 -16.89 3.56
C ASP A 137 -10.05 -15.97 2.80
N ILE A 138 -11.32 -15.90 3.24
CA ILE A 138 -12.34 -15.06 2.62
C ILE A 138 -11.93 -13.59 2.69
N MET A 139 -11.42 -13.13 3.85
CA MET A 139 -10.98 -11.76 4.04
C MET A 139 -9.72 -11.43 3.22
N ALA A 140 -8.76 -12.35 3.14
CA ALA A 140 -7.57 -12.19 2.31
C ALA A 140 -7.94 -12.08 0.82
N GLU A 141 -8.79 -12.98 0.33
CA GLU A 141 -9.23 -12.98 -1.06
C GLU A 141 -10.00 -11.70 -1.42
N GLY A 142 -10.93 -11.30 -0.54
CA GLY A 142 -11.71 -10.07 -0.69
C GLY A 142 -10.81 -8.83 -0.81
N ALA A 143 -9.84 -8.70 0.09
CA ALA A 143 -8.90 -7.58 0.08
C ALA A 143 -8.03 -7.55 -1.19
N LEU A 144 -7.52 -8.72 -1.62
CA LEU A 144 -6.74 -8.83 -2.86
C LEU A 144 -7.58 -8.47 -4.11
N LYS A 145 -8.81 -8.98 -4.20
CA LYS A 145 -9.75 -8.65 -5.29
C LYS A 145 -10.07 -7.16 -5.31
N SER A 146 -10.30 -6.55 -4.16
CA SER A 146 -10.55 -5.12 -4.04
C SER A 146 -9.35 -4.28 -4.46
N ALA A 147 -8.13 -4.66 -4.08
CA ALA A 147 -6.90 -4.02 -4.55
C ALA A 147 -6.80 -4.05 -6.09
N VAL A 148 -7.03 -5.22 -6.72
CA VAL A 148 -7.04 -5.35 -8.20
C VAL A 148 -8.15 -4.52 -8.84
N ARG A 149 -9.37 -4.56 -8.27
CA ARG A 149 -10.52 -3.81 -8.78
C ARG A 149 -10.25 -2.30 -8.77
N SER A 150 -9.61 -1.79 -7.73
CA SER A 150 -9.26 -0.37 -7.61
C SER A 150 -8.29 0.15 -8.66
N MET A 151 -7.57 -0.75 -9.35
CA MET A 151 -6.66 -0.41 -10.43
C MET A 151 -7.35 -0.28 -11.80
N LYS A 152 -8.61 -0.69 -11.92
CA LYS A 152 -9.32 -0.69 -13.21
C LYS A 152 -9.65 0.73 -13.66
N ARG A 153 -9.56 0.96 -14.98
CA ARG A 153 -10.02 2.21 -15.59
C ARG A 153 -11.49 2.42 -15.26
N GLY A 154 -11.86 3.64 -14.87
CA GLY A 154 -13.24 3.97 -14.56
C GLY A 154 -13.68 3.60 -13.14
N PHE A 155 -12.83 2.94 -12.33
CA PHE A 155 -13.20 2.60 -10.96
C PHE A 155 -13.38 3.86 -10.12
N TRP A 156 -12.38 4.75 -10.07
CA TRP A 156 -12.42 5.96 -9.24
C TRP A 156 -13.07 7.15 -9.93
N LYS A 157 -12.81 7.31 -11.23
CA LYS A 157 -13.27 8.39 -12.09
C LYS A 157 -13.27 7.89 -13.52
N ILE A 158 -14.19 8.38 -14.34
CA ILE A 158 -14.20 8.13 -15.79
C ILE A 158 -12.79 8.36 -16.35
N ASP A 159 -12.31 7.38 -17.11
CA ASP A 159 -10.99 7.37 -17.75
C ASP A 159 -9.75 7.36 -16.85
N TYR A 160 -9.91 7.53 -15.54
CA TYR A 160 -8.80 7.37 -14.60
C TYR A 160 -8.49 5.89 -14.38
N ARG A 161 -7.20 5.55 -14.40
CA ARG A 161 -6.66 4.24 -14.04
C ARG A 161 -5.57 4.42 -12.98
N HIS A 162 -5.73 3.79 -11.82
CA HIS A 162 -4.65 3.77 -10.84
C HIS A 162 -3.54 2.81 -11.29
N ASN A 163 -2.32 3.32 -11.39
CA ASN A 163 -1.12 2.54 -11.68
C ASN A 163 -0.22 2.51 -10.44
N PRO A 164 -0.28 1.45 -9.61
CA PRO A 164 0.62 1.31 -8.46
C PRO A 164 2.08 1.25 -8.92
N SER A 165 3.00 1.61 -8.03
CA SER A 165 4.43 1.45 -8.29
C SER A 165 4.81 -0.01 -8.52
N VAL A 166 5.95 -0.23 -9.19
CA VAL A 166 6.50 -1.57 -9.45
C VAL A 166 6.63 -2.38 -8.16
N GLN A 167 7.08 -1.75 -7.07
CA GLN A 167 7.20 -2.38 -5.76
C GLN A 167 5.84 -2.80 -5.20
N HIS A 168 4.81 -1.96 -5.36
CA HIS A 168 3.46 -2.27 -4.91
C HIS A 168 2.80 -3.38 -5.74
N LEU A 169 3.05 -3.42 -7.06
CA LEU A 169 2.61 -4.51 -7.92
C LEU A 169 3.31 -5.83 -7.57
N ALA A 170 4.61 -5.80 -7.26
CA ALA A 170 5.33 -6.98 -6.80
C ALA A 170 4.75 -7.52 -5.48
N LYS A 171 4.47 -6.64 -4.51
CA LYS A 171 3.78 -7.01 -3.25
C LYS A 171 2.40 -7.63 -3.47
N LEU A 172 1.60 -7.07 -4.37
CA LEU A 172 0.28 -7.62 -4.73
C LEU A 172 0.42 -9.05 -5.29
N ARG A 173 1.35 -9.24 -6.23
CA ARG A 173 1.60 -10.55 -6.85
C ARG A 173 2.12 -11.58 -5.85
N TYR A 174 3.08 -11.18 -5.02
CA TYR A 174 3.59 -12.00 -3.93
C TYR A 174 2.46 -12.49 -3.00
N ARG A 175 1.57 -11.58 -2.59
CA ARG A 175 0.44 -11.92 -1.70
C ARG A 175 -0.57 -12.85 -2.37
N TYR A 176 -0.87 -12.68 -3.65
CA TYR A 176 -1.68 -13.66 -4.39
C TYR A 176 -1.03 -15.04 -4.46
N ALA A 177 0.29 -15.11 -4.67
CA ALA A 177 1.01 -16.38 -4.71
C ALA A 177 0.96 -17.09 -3.36
N MET A 178 1.22 -16.37 -2.26
CA MET A 178 1.10 -16.91 -0.90
C MET A 178 -0.32 -17.39 -0.60
N PHE A 179 -1.33 -16.55 -0.87
CA PHE A 179 -2.73 -16.89 -0.67
C PHE A 179 -3.09 -18.20 -1.36
N MET A 180 -2.76 -18.33 -2.64
CA MET A 180 -3.02 -19.53 -3.44
C MET A 180 -2.32 -20.78 -2.92
N ARG A 181 -1.09 -20.65 -2.42
CA ARG A 181 -0.37 -21.78 -1.79
C ARG A 181 -1.04 -22.20 -0.49
N LEU A 182 -1.46 -21.24 0.33
CA LEU A 182 -2.07 -21.51 1.63
C LEU A 182 -3.51 -22.04 1.54
N GLU A 183 -4.25 -21.72 0.46
CA GLU A 183 -5.51 -22.39 0.16
C GLU A 183 -5.33 -23.91 -0.09
N ALA A 184 -4.10 -24.36 -0.35
CA ALA A 184 -3.74 -25.77 -0.59
C ALA A 184 -4.55 -26.46 -1.70
N SER A 185 -5.23 -25.70 -2.56
CA SER A 185 -5.96 -26.19 -3.73
C SER A 185 -4.98 -26.55 -4.85
N PRO A 186 -4.94 -27.82 -5.33
CA PRO A 186 -4.02 -28.23 -6.38
C PRO A 186 -4.18 -27.43 -7.69
N GLN A 187 -5.41 -26.99 -7.98
CA GLN A 187 -5.74 -26.20 -9.17
C GLN A 187 -5.06 -24.82 -9.17
N ASN A 188 -4.62 -24.35 -8.00
CA ASN A 188 -3.98 -23.05 -7.85
C ASN A 188 -2.45 -23.10 -7.96
N ALA A 189 -1.80 -24.26 -7.99
CA ALA A 189 -0.33 -24.37 -8.02
C ALA A 189 0.31 -23.60 -9.19
N ASP A 190 -0.20 -23.80 -10.42
CA ASP A 190 0.28 -23.09 -11.60
C ASP A 190 -0.04 -21.59 -11.58
N ARG A 191 -1.14 -21.21 -10.92
CA ARG A 191 -1.50 -19.79 -10.75
C ARG A 191 -0.55 -19.13 -9.75
N ALA A 192 -0.26 -19.77 -8.63
CA ALA A 192 0.68 -19.30 -7.62
C ALA A 192 2.08 -19.08 -8.24
N LEU A 193 2.56 -20.03 -9.04
CA LEU A 193 3.84 -19.90 -9.77
C LEU A 193 3.83 -18.70 -10.73
N ARG A 194 2.76 -18.52 -11.52
CA ARG A 194 2.65 -17.37 -12.42
C ARG A 194 2.68 -16.03 -11.68
N TYR A 195 2.06 -15.96 -10.50
CA TYR A 195 2.10 -14.76 -9.67
C TYR A 195 3.50 -14.50 -9.11
N ILE A 196 4.17 -15.50 -8.52
CA ILE A 196 5.50 -15.30 -7.91
C ILE A 196 6.58 -15.01 -8.96
N ASP A 197 6.59 -15.70 -10.10
CA ASP A 197 7.48 -15.39 -11.23
C ASP A 197 7.19 -13.98 -11.76
N GLY A 198 5.92 -13.60 -11.76
CA GLY A 198 5.48 -12.26 -12.07
C GLY A 198 5.97 -11.20 -11.10
N ALA A 199 6.16 -11.52 -9.83
CA ALA A 199 6.74 -10.62 -8.83
C ALA A 199 8.27 -10.54 -9.00
N LEU A 200 8.95 -11.66 -9.24
CA LEU A 200 10.40 -11.71 -9.48
C LEU A 200 10.83 -10.94 -10.73
N ARG A 201 9.99 -10.87 -11.78
CA ARG A 201 10.26 -10.00 -12.93
C ARG A 201 10.20 -8.51 -12.59
N LEU A 202 9.42 -8.12 -11.58
CA LEU A 202 9.31 -6.73 -11.13
C LEU A 202 10.40 -6.38 -10.12
N GLN A 203 10.86 -7.35 -9.31
CA GLN A 203 11.92 -7.20 -8.32
C GLN A 203 12.88 -8.41 -8.38
N PRO A 204 13.80 -8.43 -9.35
CA PRO A 204 14.78 -9.51 -9.47
C PRO A 204 15.69 -9.56 -8.25
N GLY A 205 15.99 -10.76 -7.75
CA GLY A 205 16.91 -10.97 -6.63
C GLY A 205 16.32 -10.74 -5.23
N ASP A 206 15.04 -10.40 -5.11
CA ASP A 206 14.38 -10.33 -3.81
C ASP A 206 14.33 -11.72 -3.15
N ALA A 207 15.04 -11.87 -2.03
CA ALA A 207 15.19 -13.14 -1.34
C ALA A 207 13.87 -13.71 -0.81
N ALA A 208 12.91 -12.87 -0.43
CA ALA A 208 11.60 -13.32 0.05
C ALA A 208 10.77 -13.90 -1.11
N LEU A 209 10.86 -13.28 -2.31
CA LEU A 209 10.19 -13.79 -3.51
C LEU A 209 10.80 -15.12 -3.97
N VAL A 210 12.13 -15.25 -3.95
CA VAL A 210 12.83 -16.49 -4.31
C VAL A 210 12.42 -17.62 -3.36
N ARG A 211 12.47 -17.37 -2.05
CA ARG A 211 12.08 -18.36 -1.04
C ARG A 211 10.62 -18.81 -1.22
N GLU A 212 9.72 -17.88 -1.48
CA GLU A 212 8.32 -18.26 -1.68
C GLU A 212 8.10 -19.03 -2.97
N ARG A 213 8.85 -18.75 -4.03
CA ARG A 213 8.84 -19.57 -5.24
C ARG A 213 9.30 -21.00 -4.96
N GLU A 214 10.35 -21.18 -4.18
CA GLU A 214 10.83 -22.50 -3.74
C GLU A 214 9.75 -23.23 -2.92
N ASN A 215 9.09 -22.54 -1.99
CA ASN A 215 7.97 -23.09 -1.22
C ASN A 215 6.83 -23.59 -2.12
N ILE A 216 6.47 -22.81 -3.15
CA ILE A 216 5.41 -23.18 -4.10
C ILE A 216 5.84 -24.39 -4.95
N LEU A 217 7.09 -24.46 -5.40
CA LEU A 217 7.60 -25.61 -6.16
C LEU A 217 7.63 -26.88 -5.31
N ALA A 218 8.07 -26.79 -4.05
CA ALA A 218 8.06 -27.90 -3.12
C ALA A 218 6.64 -28.40 -2.85
N TRP A 219 5.69 -27.49 -2.60
CA TRP A 219 4.28 -27.82 -2.46
C TRP A 219 3.73 -28.50 -3.72
N LYS A 220 4.00 -27.95 -4.91
CA LYS A 220 3.55 -28.52 -6.18
C LYS A 220 4.08 -29.93 -6.43
N GLY A 221 5.30 -30.24 -6.00
CA GLY A 221 5.89 -31.58 -6.11
C GLY A 221 5.29 -32.63 -5.18
N GLN A 222 4.47 -32.21 -4.20
CA GLN A 222 3.77 -33.09 -3.26
C GLN A 222 2.31 -33.39 -3.69
N LEU A 223 1.81 -32.68 -4.70
CA LEU A 223 0.47 -32.87 -5.27
C LEU A 223 0.43 -34.03 -6.26
#